data_AF-A0A8T2BZ06-F1
#
_entry.id   AF-A0A8T2BZ06-F1
#
_cell.length_a   1.000
_cell.length_b   1.000
_cell.length_c   1.000
_cell.angle_alpha   90.00
_cell.angle_beta   90.00
_cell.angle_gamma   90.00
#
_symmetry.space_group_name_H-M   'P 1'
#
loop_
_entity.id
_entity.type
_entity.pdbx_description
1 polymer ?
#
loop_
_entity_poly.entity_id
_entity_poly.type
_entity_poly.pdbx_seq_one_letter_code
_entity_poly.pdbx_strand_id
1 'polypeptide(L)'
;MNVLVTAIGKTPKADPSVLEHEHTLKADFHLPSIAAEEATPERKAPIRVKFEIPKFIVSGIQVRYLKIIEKSGYQAHPWVRYITMAGEYELRLM
;
A
#
# COMPACT_ATOMS: atom_id res chain seq x y z
N MET A 1 5.92 3.27 -9.74
CA MET A 1 4.63 3.43 -9.05
C MET A 1 3.56 2.92 -9.99
N ASN A 2 3.15 1.66 -9.82
CA ASN A 2 2.43 0.93 -10.87
C ASN A 2 0.94 0.96 -10.58
N VAL A 3 0.21 1.87 -11.22
CA VAL A 3 -1.24 1.99 -11.07
C VAL A 3 -1.92 1.27 -12.22
N LEU A 4 -2.51 0.10 -11.95
CA LEU A 4 -3.38 -0.60 -12.88
C LEU A 4 -4.75 0.11 -12.89
N VAL A 5 -5.05 0.83 -13.97
CA VAL A 5 -6.28 1.62 -14.10
C VAL A 5 -7.29 0.90 -15.00
N THR A 6 -8.30 0.28 -14.38
CA THR A 6 -9.53 -0.18 -15.05
C THR A 6 -10.70 0.64 -14.54
N ALA A 7 -11.65 0.94 -15.42
CA ALA A 7 -12.71 1.95 -15.25
C ALA A 7 -14.10 1.30 -15.33
N ILE A 8 -15.21 1.78 -14.72
CA ILE A 8 -15.56 3.09 -14.10
C ILE A 8 -16.05 2.89 -12.65
N GLY A 9 -15.87 3.86 -11.75
CA GLY A 9 -16.34 3.76 -10.35
C GLY A 9 -16.22 5.08 -9.58
N LYS A 10 -17.22 5.38 -8.75
CA LYS A 10 -17.28 6.60 -7.90
C LYS A 10 -16.01 6.73 -7.08
N THR A 11 -15.58 7.97 -6.85
CA THR A 11 -14.52 8.30 -5.88
C THR A 11 -14.86 7.67 -4.53
N PRO A 12 -14.07 6.71 -4.03
CA PRO A 12 -14.33 6.15 -2.72
C PRO A 12 -14.05 7.23 -1.68
N LYS A 13 -15.09 7.60 -0.92
CA LYS A 13 -14.91 8.34 0.32
C LYS A 13 -14.28 7.36 1.32
N ALA A 14 -13.14 7.72 1.90
CA ALA A 14 -12.59 6.95 3.02
C ALA A 14 -13.66 6.85 4.11
N ASP A 15 -13.83 5.67 4.69
CA ASP A 15 -14.72 5.50 5.83
C ASP A 15 -14.07 6.18 7.05
N PRO A 16 -14.70 7.21 7.64
CA PRO A 16 -14.09 7.95 8.74
C PRO A 16 -13.88 7.07 9.99
N SER A 17 -14.59 5.95 10.13
CA SER A 17 -14.43 5.03 11.25
C SER A 17 -13.12 4.21 11.22
N VAL A 18 -12.44 4.15 10.07
CA VAL A 18 -11.22 3.36 9.88
C VAL A 18 -9.95 4.20 10.12
N LEU A 19 -10.06 5.54 10.14
CA LEU A 19 -8.92 6.45 10.10
C LEU A 19 -8.05 6.52 11.37
N GLU A 20 -8.55 6.04 12.51
CA GLU A 20 -7.84 6.12 13.80
C GLU A 20 -7.70 4.73 14.44
N HIS A 21 -6.67 3.99 14.02
CA HIS A 21 -6.25 2.72 14.64
C HIS A 21 -4.77 2.79 14.99
N GLU A 22 -4.44 2.68 16.27
CA GLU A 22 -3.07 2.60 16.77
C GLU A 22 -2.72 1.15 17.13
N HIS A 23 -1.53 0.72 16.71
CA HIS A 23 -1.04 -0.65 16.94
C HIS A 23 0.41 -0.62 17.44
N THR A 24 0.65 -1.28 18.57
CA THR A 24 1.98 -1.38 19.20
C THR A 24 2.51 -2.79 19.08
N LEU A 25 3.79 -2.93 18.73
CA LEU A 25 4.51 -4.21 18.71
C LEU A 25 5.72 -4.11 19.66
N LYS A 26 5.87 -5.09 20.55
CA LYS A 26 7.02 -5.27 21.43
C LYS A 26 7.74 -6.55 21.07
N ALA A 27 9.07 -6.52 21.04
CA ALA A 27 9.91 -7.70 20.86
C ALA A 27 11.12 -7.60 21.81
N ASP A 28 11.46 -8.71 22.45
CA ASP A 28 12.58 -8.81 23.39
C ASP A 28 13.63 -9.77 22.80
N PHE A 29 14.88 -9.32 22.65
CA PHE A 29 15.97 -10.09 22.04
C PHE A 29 16.95 -10.58 23.09
N HIS A 30 17.27 -11.87 23.05
CA HIS A 30 18.28 -12.49 23.92
C HIS A 30 19.59 -12.61 23.15
N LEU A 31 20.59 -11.81 23.54
CA LEU A 31 21.92 -11.84 22.93
C LEU A 31 22.82 -12.86 23.62
N PRO A 32 23.71 -13.57 22.89
CA PRO A 32 24.71 -14.43 23.51
C PRO A 32 25.73 -13.61 24.30
N SER A 33 26.20 -14.13 25.43
CA SER A 33 27.20 -13.47 26.29
C SER A 33 28.60 -13.38 25.68
N ILE A 34 28.82 -13.98 24.50
CA ILE A 34 30.09 -13.98 23.76
C ILE A 34 29.86 -13.20 22.47
N ALA A 35 30.65 -12.15 22.26
CA ALA A 35 30.64 -11.40 21.01
C ALA A 35 31.23 -12.26 19.87
N ALA A 36 30.59 -12.25 18.71
CA ALA A 36 31.18 -12.84 17.50
C ALA A 36 32.33 -11.95 17.01
N GLU A 37 33.51 -12.53 16.75
CA GLU A 37 34.67 -11.79 16.24
C GLU A 37 34.42 -11.18 14.85
N GLU A 38 33.51 -11.75 14.07
CA GLU A 38 33.04 -11.22 12.78
C GLU A 38 31.72 -10.45 12.88
N ALA A 39 31.45 -9.78 14.01
CA ALA A 39 30.36 -8.82 14.10
C ALA A 39 30.66 -7.57 13.25
N THR A 40 30.52 -7.70 11.92
CA THR A 40 30.39 -6.54 11.02
C THR A 40 29.36 -5.58 11.62
N PRO A 41 29.62 -4.26 11.64
CA PRO A 41 28.73 -3.32 12.32
C PRO A 41 27.33 -3.51 11.78
N GLU A 42 26.43 -3.98 12.67
CA GLU A 42 25.03 -4.26 12.34
C GLU A 42 24.36 -2.95 11.93
N ARG A 43 24.47 -2.63 10.64
CA ARG A 43 23.69 -1.57 10.02
C ARG A 43 22.24 -1.99 10.15
N LYS A 44 21.59 -1.53 11.23
CA LYS A 44 20.17 -1.73 11.55
C LYS A 44 19.38 -1.69 10.25
N ALA A 45 18.97 -2.86 9.77
CA ALA A 45 18.34 -2.94 8.46
C ALA A 45 17.07 -2.07 8.49
N PRO A 46 16.79 -1.28 7.45
CA PRO A 46 15.58 -0.45 7.43
C PRO A 46 14.34 -1.34 7.61
N ILE A 47 13.45 -0.94 8.51
CA ILE A 47 12.18 -1.63 8.72
C ILE A 47 11.32 -1.39 7.49
N ARG A 48 11.00 -2.46 6.77
CA ARG A 48 10.17 -2.44 5.56
C ARG A 48 8.72 -2.74 5.92
N VAL A 49 7.83 -1.79 5.63
CA VAL A 49 6.39 -1.98 5.87
C VAL A 49 5.69 -2.28 4.55
N LYS A 50 4.94 -3.39 4.51
CA LYS A 50 4.05 -3.73 3.40
C LYS A 50 2.61 -3.57 3.86
N PHE A 51 1.84 -2.73 3.18
CA PHE A 51 0.43 -2.49 3.47
C PHE A 51 -0.38 -2.37 2.18
N GLU A 52 -1.68 -2.61 2.29
CA GLU A 52 -2.68 -2.36 1.25
C GLU A 52 -3.81 -1.52 1.85
N ILE A 53 -4.13 -0.38 1.22
CA ILE A 53 -5.27 0.46 1.58
C ILE A 53 -6.32 0.33 0.47
N PRO A 54 -7.37 -0.50 0.67
CA PRO A 54 -8.45 -0.60 -0.30
C PRO A 54 -9.28 0.67 -0.31
N LYS A 55 -9.82 1.05 -1.46
CA LYS A 55 -10.73 2.21 -1.60
C LYS A 55 -10.11 3.56 -1.16
N PHE A 56 -8.78 3.69 -1.16
CA PHE A 56 -8.10 4.96 -0.89
C PHE A 56 -7.08 5.29 -1.97
N ILE A 57 -6.85 6.59 -2.22
CA ILE A 57 -6.02 7.10 -3.30
C ILE A 57 -5.13 8.22 -2.77
N VAL A 58 -3.90 7.89 -2.39
CA VAL A 58 -2.93 8.88 -1.85
C VAL A 58 -2.61 9.99 -2.86
N SER A 59 -2.57 9.67 -4.16
CA SER A 59 -2.22 10.61 -5.23
C SER A 59 -3.37 11.50 -5.72
N GLY A 60 -4.60 11.30 -5.23
CA GLY A 60 -5.78 12.03 -5.70
C GLY A 60 -6.20 11.76 -7.16
N ILE A 61 -5.61 10.77 -7.84
CA ILE A 61 -5.97 10.40 -9.23
C ILE A 61 -7.40 9.88 -9.29
N GLN A 62 -8.21 10.40 -10.22
CA GLN A 62 -9.62 10.02 -10.38
C GLN A 62 -9.95 9.60 -11.80
N VAL A 63 -10.54 8.42 -11.95
CA VAL A 63 -11.01 7.89 -13.23
C VAL A 63 -12.39 8.47 -13.55
N ARG A 64 -12.47 9.39 -14.53
CA ARG A 64 -13.72 10.09 -14.86
C ARG A 64 -14.65 9.32 -15.78
N TYR A 65 -14.13 8.70 -16.84
CA TYR A 65 -14.93 7.94 -17.81
C TYR A 65 -14.11 6.85 -18.48
N LEU A 66 -14.78 5.77 -18.89
CA LEU A 66 -14.29 4.81 -19.88
C LEU A 66 -15.17 4.94 -21.12
N LYS A 67 -14.59 5.26 -22.26
CA LYS A 67 -15.32 5.22 -23.53
C LYS A 67 -15.08 3.87 -24.20
N ILE A 68 -16.12 3.05 -24.23
CA ILE A 68 -16.14 1.80 -24.99
C ILE A 68 -16.84 2.11 -26.31
N ILE A 69 -16.20 1.77 -27.44
CA ILE A 69 -16.75 1.97 -28.78
C ILE A 69 -16.81 0.60 -29.43
N GLU A 70 -18.02 0.08 -29.60
CA GLU A 70 -18.26 -1.26 -30.13
C GLU A 70 -19.34 -1.20 -31.23
N LYS A 71 -19.14 -1.93 -32.32
CA LYS A 71 -20.02 -1.87 -33.50
C LYS A 71 -21.22 -2.80 -33.41
N SER A 72 -21.15 -3.81 -32.55
CA SER A 72 -22.18 -4.85 -32.37
C SER A 72 -23.28 -4.48 -31.36
N GLY A 73 -23.27 -3.26 -30.81
CA GLY A 73 -24.31 -2.77 -29.88
C GLY A 73 -24.23 -3.35 -28.47
N TYR A 74 -23.17 -4.07 -28.12
CA TYR A 74 -23.00 -4.69 -26.80
C TYR A 74 -22.84 -3.64 -25.69
N GLN A 75 -23.68 -3.72 -24.66
CA GLN A 75 -23.56 -2.90 -23.46
C GLN A 75 -22.58 -3.54 -22.46
N ALA A 76 -21.34 -3.06 -22.44
CA ALA A 76 -20.36 -3.44 -21.44
C ALA A 76 -20.65 -2.79 -20.07
N HIS A 77 -20.32 -3.50 -18.99
CA HIS A 77 -20.46 -3.05 -17.60
C HIS A 77 -19.09 -2.79 -16.96
N PRO A 78 -18.58 -1.54 -16.95
CA PRO A 78 -17.20 -1.26 -16.55
C PRO A 78 -17.08 -0.99 -15.04
N TRP A 79 -16.02 -1.48 -14.39
CA TRP A 79 -15.76 -1.31 -12.95
C TRP A 79 -14.36 -0.71 -12.64
N VAL A 80 -14.27 0.14 -11.60
CA VAL A 80 -12.98 0.51 -10.95
C VAL A 80 -12.86 -0.22 -9.62
N ARG A 81 -11.63 -0.66 -9.30
CA ARG A 81 -11.19 -0.86 -7.93
C ARG A 81 -9.93 -0.02 -7.66
N TYR A 82 -10.02 0.90 -6.72
CA TYR A 82 -8.86 1.64 -6.23
C TYR A 82 -8.18 0.86 -5.11
N ILE A 83 -6.87 0.65 -5.24
CA ILE A 83 -6.00 0.05 -4.23
C ILE A 83 -4.73 0.90 -4.16
N THR A 84 -4.35 1.34 -2.96
CA THR A 84 -3.02 1.85 -2.69
C THR A 84 -2.19 0.74 -2.07
N MET A 85 -1.06 0.36 -2.67
CA MET A 85 -0.10 -0.59 -2.09
C MET A 85 1.18 0.14 -1.68
N ALA A 86 1.83 -0.34 -0.63
CA ALA A 86 3.17 0.11 -0.28
C ALA A 86 4.19 -0.18 -1.40
N GLY A 87 4.99 0.82 -1.75
CA GLY A 87 6.18 0.65 -2.60
C GLY A 87 7.40 0.31 -1.75
N GLU A 88 8.54 0.95 -2.03
CA GLU A 88 9.69 0.95 -1.12
C GLU A 88 9.43 1.87 0.07
N TYR A 89 8.71 1.35 1.06
CA TYR A 89 8.45 2.05 2.33
C TYR A 89 9.42 1.57 3.41
N GLU A 90 10.51 2.32 3.58
CA GLU A 90 11.60 2.03 4.51
C GLU A 90 11.66 3.03 5.67
N LEU A 91 11.59 2.52 6.90
CA LEU A 91 11.81 3.27 8.13
C LEU A 91 13.23 3.01 8.63
N ARG A 92 14.06 4.05 8.73
CA ARG A 92 15.41 3.95 9.31
C ARG A 92 15.37 4.33 10.77
N LEU A 93 15.75 3.40 11.64
CA LEU A 93 16.05 3.70 13.04
C LEU A 93 17.43 4.38 13.10
N MET A 94 17.51 5.50 13.83
CA MET A 94 18.79 6.03 14.31
C MET A 94 19.35 5.09 15.40
#